data_AF-A0A6A3GDV3-F1
#
_entry.id   AF-A0A6A3GDV3-F1
#
_cell.length_a   1.000
_cell.length_b   1.000
_cell.length_c   1.000
_cell.angle_alpha   90.00
_cell.angle_beta   90.00
_cell.angle_gamma   90.00
#
_symmetry.space_group_name_H-M   'P 1'
#
loop_
_entity.id
_entity.type
_entity.pdbx_description
1 polymer ?
#
loop_
_entity_poly.entity_id
_entity_poly.type
_entity_poly.pdbx_seq_one_letter_code
_entity_poly.pdbx_strand_id
1 'polypeptide(L)' 'MDQGVIAQLKAQVMDRQTEAIMQRFMVGEPDAHDIGVAEALQWCKEAWDSITPAAIQHCWQHAGLFVDRTQIADILNP' A
#
# COMPACT_ATOMS: atom_id res chain seq x y z
N MET A 1 -0.72 -15.49 2.44
CA MET A 1 -0.53 -14.20 3.16
C MET A 1 -0.53 -13.09 2.10
N ASP A 2 -1.20 -11.97 2.36
CA ASP A 2 -1.41 -10.89 1.39
C ASP A 2 -0.18 -9.98 1.21
N GLN A 3 0.92 -10.57 0.75
CA GLN A 3 2.19 -9.85 0.59
C GLN A 3 2.14 -8.79 -0.52
N GLY A 4 1.28 -8.98 -1.54
CA GLY A 4 1.14 -8.06 -2.66
C GLY A 4 0.55 -6.71 -2.24
N VAL A 5 -0.58 -6.72 -1.52
CA VAL A 5 -1.21 -5.48 -1.03
C VAL A 5 -0.29 -4.78 -0.03
N ILE A 6 0.37 -5.52 0.86
CA ILE A 6 1.32 -4.95 1.83
C ILE A 6 2.51 -4.28 1.11
N ALA A 7 3.06 -4.92 0.07
CA ALA A 7 4.18 -4.37 -0.69
C ALA A 7 3.77 -3.09 -1.42
N GLN A 8 2.60 -3.06 -2.05
CA GLN A 8 2.07 -1.88 -2.73
C GLN A 8 1.82 -0.72 -1.77
N LEU A 9 1.24 -0.99 -0.60
CA LEU A 9 1.03 0.03 0.44
C LEU A 9 2.37 0.62 0.89
N LYS A 10 3.36 -0.22 1.19
CA LYS A 10 4.69 0.22 1.63
C LYS A 10 5.38 1.08 0.57
N ALA A 11 5.36 0.65 -0.69
CA ALA A 11 5.97 1.41 -1.79
C ALA A 11 5.40 2.83 -1.87
N GLN A 12 4.07 2.95 -1.84
CA GLN A 12 3.39 4.25 -1.91
C GLN A 12 3.67 5.17 -0.72
N VAL A 13 3.81 4.62 0.49
CA VAL A 13 4.17 5.40 1.68
C VAL A 13 5.64 5.83 1.60
N MET A 14 6.54 4.95 1.14
CA MET A 14 7.96 5.26 0.98
C MET A 14 8.21 6.33 -0.08
N ASP A 15 7.45 6.33 -1.19
CA ASP A 15 7.54 7.36 -2.23
C ASP A 15 7.17 8.74 -1.66
N ARG A 16 6.05 8.83 -0.94
CA ARG A 16 5.61 10.08 -0.26
C ARG A 16 6.61 10.55 0.79
N GLN A 17 7.12 9.62 1.60
CA GLN A 17 8.13 9.93 2.60
C GLN A 17 9.40 10.50 1.95
N THR A 18 9.85 9.89 0.85
CA THR A 18 11.03 10.35 0.11
C THR A 18 10.82 11.75 -0.45
N GLU A 19 9.66 12.01 -1.05
CA GLU A 19 9.30 13.33 -1.56
C GLU A 19 9.27 14.40 -0.44
N ALA A 20 8.63 14.10 0.69
CA ALA A 20 8.55 15.02 1.82
C ALA A 20 9.94 15.34 2.41
N ILE A 21 10.80 14.33 2.59
CA ILE A 21 12.18 14.52 3.06
C ILE A 21 12.95 15.42 2.08
N MET A 22 12.83 15.18 0.77
CA MET A 22 13.50 16.00 -0.24
C MET A 22 13.03 17.46 -0.19
N GLN A 23 11.71 17.69 -0.05
CA GLN A 23 11.15 19.04 0.06
C GLN A 23 11.69 19.78 1.28
N ARG A 24 11.70 19.14 2.45
CA ARG A 24 12.23 19.69 3.72
C ARG A 24 13.72 20.00 3.63
N PHE A 25 14.48 19.09 3.02
CA PHE A 25 15.90 19.31 2.76
C PHE A 25 16.14 20.54 1.89
N MET A 26 15.36 20.71 0.81
CA MET A 26 15.50 21.85 -0.10
C MET A 26 15.17 23.21 0.55
N VAL A 27 14.26 23.25 1.53
CA VAL A 27 13.94 24.49 2.26
C VAL A 27 14.86 24.75 3.46
N GLY A 28 15.81 23.85 3.72
CA GLY A 28 16.79 23.99 4.79
C GLY A 28 16.25 23.70 6.19
N GLU A 29 15.28 22.80 6.32
CA GLU A 29 14.82 22.35 7.64
C GLU A 29 15.96 21.69 8.43
N PRO A 30 16.04 21.91 9.77
CA PRO A 30 17.11 21.37 10.59
C PRO A 30 17.17 19.83 10.62
N ASP A 31 16.00 19.19 10.56
CA ASP A 31 15.86 17.73 10.47
C ASP A 31 14.75 17.35 9.48
N ALA A 32 15.15 17.08 8.23
CA ALA A 32 14.22 16.68 7.18
C ALA A 32 13.57 15.30 7.43
N HIS A 33 14.09 14.50 8.37
CA HIS A 33 13.57 13.19 8.72
C HIS A 33 12.56 13.21 9.88
N ASP A 34 12.34 14.36 10.52
CA ASP A 34 11.38 14.52 11.61
C ASP A 34 9.93 14.50 11.09
N ILE A 35 9.47 13.33 10.65
CA ILE A 35 8.11 13.12 10.15
C ILE A 35 7.17 12.88 11.32
N GLY A 36 6.13 13.71 11.41
CA GLY A 36 5.11 13.56 12.44
C GLY A 36 4.26 12.30 12.24
N VAL A 37 3.86 11.65 13.33
CA VAL A 37 3.00 10.44 13.27
C VAL A 37 1.69 10.70 12.53
N ALA A 38 1.08 11.88 12.71
CA ALA A 38 -0.17 12.25 12.04
C ALA A 38 -0.02 12.32 10.51
N GLU A 39 1.10 12.87 10.04
CA GLU A 39 1.45 12.97 8.61
C GLU A 39 1.73 11.58 8.02
N ALA A 40 2.51 10.76 8.72
CA ALA A 40 2.76 9.38 8.29
C ALA A 40 1.46 8.55 8.21
N LEU A 41 0.54 8.72 9.18
CA LEU A 41 -0.77 8.06 9.15
C LEU A 41 -1.64 8.57 8.00
N GLN A 42 -1.57 9.86 7.67
CA GLN A 42 -2.27 10.43 6.53
C GLN A 42 -1.76 9.82 5.22
N TRP A 43 -0.45 9.62 5.05
CA TRP A 43 0.11 8.91 3.88
C TRP A 43 -0.35 7.46 3.82
N CYS A 44 -0.40 6.75 4.95
CA CYS A 44 -0.92 5.39 5.00
C CYS A 44 -2.39 5.33 4.54
N LYS A 45 -3.21 6.28 4.99
CA LYS A 45 -4.61 6.38 4.57
C LYS A 45 -4.72 6.62 3.07
N GLU A 46 -4.01 7.61 2.54
CA GLU A 46 -4.04 7.92 1.10
C GLU A 46 -3.51 6.79 0.23
N ALA A 47 -2.45 6.11 0.69
CA ALA A 47 -1.90 4.94 0.03
C ALA A 47 -2.87 3.76 0.06
N TRP A 48 -3.67 3.61 1.11
CA TRP A 48 -4.72 2.59 1.17
C TRP A 48 -5.88 2.92 0.24
N ASP A 49 -6.36 4.17 0.28
CA ASP A 49 -7.49 4.65 -0.52
C ASP A 49 -7.19 4.59 -2.04
N SER A 50 -5.91 4.58 -2.45
CA SER A 50 -5.50 4.45 -3.84
C SER A 50 -5.43 3.00 -4.34
N ILE A 51 -5.40 2.00 -3.46
CA ILE A 51 -5.36 0.59 -3.86
C ILE A 51 -6.76 0.18 -4.30
N THR A 52 -6.91 -0.11 -5.59
CA THR A 52 -8.22 -0.47 -6.15
C THR A 52 -8.67 -1.86 -5.69
N PRO A 53 -9.99 -2.12 -5.58
CA PRO A 53 -10.51 -3.45 -5.30
C PRO A 53 -10.01 -4.52 -6.29
N ALA A 54 -9.81 -4.15 -7.56
CA ALA A 54 -9.25 -5.03 -8.58
C ALA A 54 -7.80 -5.42 -8.28
N ALA A 55 -6.97 -4.48 -7.81
CA ALA A 55 -5.59 -4.77 -7.40
C ALA A 55 -5.54 -5.67 -6.16
N ILE A 56 -6.43 -5.45 -5.18
CA ILE A 56 -6.57 -6.33 -4.01
C ILE A 56 -6.97 -7.74 -4.43
N GLN A 57 -7.99 -7.87 -5.27
CA GLN A 57 -8.44 -9.16 -5.80
C GLN A 57 -7.31 -9.89 -6.54
N HIS A 58 -6.59 -9.19 -7.42
CA HIS A 58 -5.46 -9.75 -8.17
C HIS A 58 -4.35 -10.25 -7.23
N CYS A 59 -4.01 -9.46 -6.20
CA CYS A 59 -3.03 -9.86 -5.19
C CYS A 59 -3.49 -11.11 -4.40
N TRP A 60 -4.77 -11.17 -4.03
CA TRP A 60 -5.34 -12.33 -3.34
C TRP A 60 -5.43 -13.57 -4.22
N GLN A 61 -5.74 -13.43 -5.50
CA GLN A 61 -5.71 -14.53 -6.48
C GLN A 61 -4.31 -15.13 -6.58
N HIS A 62 -3.27 -14.30 -6.71
CA HIS A 62 -1.89 -14.79 -6.72
C HIS A 62 -1.46 -15.45 -5.41
N ALA A 63 -2.01 -15.00 -4.27
CA ALA A 63 -1.70 -15.55 -2.96
C ALA A 63 -2.55 -16.78 -2.58
N GLY A 64 -3.47 -17.24 -3.45
CA GLY A 64 -4.42 -18.31 -3.13
C GLY A 64 -5.41 -17.95 -2.01
N LEU A 65 -5.68 -16.64 -1.82
CA LEU A 65 -6.59 -16.11 -0.81
C LEU A 65 -7.97 -15.73 -1.38
N PHE A 66 -8.11 -15.76 -2.70
CA PHE A 66 -9.35 -15.43 -3.39
C PHE A 66 -10.01 -16.68 -3.97
N VAL A 67 -11.30 -16.85 -3.70
CA VAL A 67 -12.13 -17.92 -4.27
C VAL A 67 -13.27 -17.27 -5.05
N ASP A 68 -13.33 -17.51 -6.36
CA ASP A 68 -14.46 -17.10 -7.18
C ASP A 68 -15.62 -18.08 -7.01
N ARG A 69 -16.64 -17.67 -6.24
CA ARG A 69 -17.81 -18.51 -5.99
C ARG A 69 -18.78 -18.62 -7.17
N THR A 70 -18.50 -17.95 -8.29
CA THR A 70 -19.27 -18.12 -9.53
C THR A 70 -18.76 -19.28 -10.37
N GLN A 71 -17.54 -19.78 -10.10
CA GLN A 71 -16.92 -20.87 -10.83
C GLN A 71 -16.84 -22.13 -9.98
N ILE A 72 -17.50 -23.21 -10.42
CA ILE A 72 -17.53 -24.49 -9.70
C ILE A 72 -16.12 -25.07 -9.50
N ALA A 73 -15.20 -24.84 -10.44
CA ALA A 73 -13.81 -25.29 -10.33
C ALA A 73 -13.10 -24.70 -9.10
N ASP A 74 -13.30 -23.41 -8.83
CA ASP A 74 -12.69 -22.69 -7.71
C ASP A 74 -13.34 -23.04 -6.37
N ILE A 75 -14.59 -23.53 -6.38
CA ILE A 75 -15.26 -24.04 -5.17
C ILE A 75 -14.74 -25.43 -4.79
N LEU A 76 -14.42 -26.27 -5.78
CA LEU A 76 -14.06 -27.66 -5.57
C LEU A 76 -12.56 -27.89 -5.34
N ASN A 77 -11.71 -26.93 -5.74
CA ASN A 77 -10.27 -26.92 -5.48
C ASN A 77 -9.87 -25.59 -4.80
N PRO A 78 -10.16 -25.43 -3.50
CA PRO A 78 -9.80 -24.24 -2.73
C PRO A 78 -8.28 -24.11 -2.50
#